data_AF-A0AAV0TYM4-F1
#
_entry.id   AF-A0AAV0TYM4-F1
#
_cell.length_a   1.000
_cell.length_b   1.000
_cell.length_c   1.000
_cell.angle_alpha   90.00
_cell.angle_beta   90.00
_cell.angle_gamma   90.00
#
_symmetry.space_group_name_H-M   'P 1'
#
loop_
_entity.id
_entity.type
_entity.pdbx_description
1 polymer ?
#
loop_
_entity_poly.entity_id
_entity_poly.type
_entity_poly.pdbx_seq_one_letter_code
_entity_poly.pdbx_strand_id
1 'polypeptide(L)'
;MNPVLLSKVKAINSRMDYTVSNIKRDTVADVAYDLFTSSTPRGKKENEIMIWLAAIGGALPIGANRDYSDHRRPAQVSAFRGYLMEFFHYVKLNTNQYLIKVECGTEPFVGTYVTLKVSHYSAAIVTA
;
A
#
# COMPACT_ATOMS: atom_id res chain seq x y z
N MET A 1 6.51 -2.14 14.82
CA MET A 1 5.81 -1.03 15.50
C MET A 1 5.06 -1.57 16.71
N ASN A 2 4.80 -0.74 17.73
CA ASN A 2 3.85 -1.12 18.77
C ASN A 2 2.42 -1.03 18.19
N PRO A 3 1.57 -2.06 18.37
CA PRO A 3 0.19 -2.02 17.91
C PRO A 3 -0.58 -0.85 18.52
N VAL A 4 -1.44 -0.20 17.72
CA VAL A 4 -2.27 0.93 18.17
C VAL A 4 -3.72 0.68 17.78
N LEU A 5 -4.65 0.88 18.73
CA LEU A 5 -6.08 0.80 18.44
C LEU A 5 -6.47 1.87 17.42
N LEU A 6 -7.16 1.50 16.34
CA LEU A 6 -7.48 2.43 15.25
C LEU A 6 -8.27 3.65 15.74
N SER A 7 -9.18 3.47 16.70
CA SER A 7 -9.92 4.59 17.33
C SER A 7 -9.04 5.59 18.09
N LYS A 8 -7.77 5.27 18.36
CA LYS A 8 -6.77 6.16 18.98
C LYS A 8 -5.84 6.80 17.96
N VAL A 9 -5.88 6.39 16.69
CA VAL A 9 -5.03 6.95 15.63
C VAL A 9 -5.71 8.17 15.03
N LYS A 10 -5.08 9.34 15.15
CA LYS A 10 -5.54 10.59 14.51
C LYS A 10 -5.06 10.68 13.07
N ALA A 11 -3.81 10.29 12.83
CA ALA A 11 -3.23 10.31 11.50
C ALA A 11 -2.12 9.26 11.36
N ILE A 12 -1.90 8.82 10.13
CA ILE A 12 -0.70 8.08 9.73
C ILE A 12 -0.06 8.91 8.62
N ASN A 13 0.83 9.82 9.00
CA ASN A 13 1.50 10.72 8.07
C ASN A 13 2.52 9.92 7.27
N SER A 14 2.38 9.87 5.95
CA SER A 14 3.27 9.08 5.12
C SER A 14 3.82 9.83 3.93
N ARG A 15 5.05 9.47 3.56
CA ARG A 15 5.72 9.89 2.34
C ARG A 15 6.45 8.71 1.71
N MET A 16 6.26 8.53 0.41
CA MET A 16 6.96 7.54 -0.39
C MET A 16 7.42 8.19 -1.70
N ASP A 17 8.73 8.40 -1.83
CA ASP A 17 9.36 8.89 -3.05
C ASP A 17 10.25 7.79 -3.63
N TYR A 18 9.92 7.32 -4.83
CA TYR A 18 10.59 6.19 -5.45
C TYR A 18 10.69 6.32 -6.96
N THR A 19 11.57 5.51 -7.53
CA THR A 19 11.68 5.28 -8.96
C THR A 19 11.70 3.78 -9.23
N VAL A 20 11.08 3.36 -10.33
CA VAL A 20 11.24 2.00 -10.86
C VAL A 20 11.98 2.08 -12.19
N SER A 21 13.12 1.42 -12.29
CA SER A 21 13.98 1.43 -13.47
C SER A 21 14.08 0.06 -14.13
N ASN A 22 14.53 0.04 -15.39
CA ASN A 22 14.68 -1.16 -16.21
C ASN A 22 13.36 -1.91 -16.47
N ILE A 23 12.23 -1.18 -16.50
CA ILE A 23 10.93 -1.76 -16.86
C ILE A 23 10.99 -2.24 -18.32
N LYS A 24 10.74 -3.53 -18.53
CA LYS A 24 10.60 -4.17 -19.84
C LYS A 24 9.12 -4.41 -20.15
N ARG A 25 8.82 -4.76 -21.40
CA ARG A 25 7.43 -4.97 -21.87
C ARG A 25 6.67 -6.02 -21.05
N ASP A 26 7.38 -7.04 -20.58
CA ASP A 26 6.87 -8.16 -19.80
C ASP A 26 6.92 -7.93 -18.28
N THR A 27 7.44 -6.80 -17.81
CA THR A 27 7.52 -6.50 -16.38
C THR A 27 6.12 -6.34 -15.80
N VAL A 28 5.78 -7.15 -14.79
CA VAL A 28 4.53 -7.09 -14.04
C VAL A 28 4.87 -6.98 -12.57
N ALA A 29 4.51 -5.85 -11.96
CA ALA A 29 4.74 -5.55 -10.54
C ALA A 29 3.81 -4.44 -10.06
N ASP A 30 3.61 -4.32 -8.76
CA ASP A 30 3.05 -3.11 -8.16
C ASP A 30 4.11 -2.29 -7.41
N VAL A 31 3.69 -1.13 -6.92
CA VAL A 31 4.32 -0.48 -5.76
C VAL A 31 3.20 -0.07 -4.84
N ALA A 32 3.20 -0.56 -3.60
CA ALA A 32 2.06 -0.42 -2.70
C ALA A 32 2.47 -0.17 -1.25
N TYR A 33 1.58 0.49 -0.52
CA TYR A 33 1.49 0.31 0.93
C TYR A 33 0.68 -0.93 1.23
N ASP A 34 1.02 -1.57 2.34
CA ASP A 34 0.31 -2.73 2.85
C ASP A 34 0.12 -2.59 4.39
N LEU A 35 -1.13 -2.42 4.80
CA LEU A 35 -1.51 -2.12 6.18
C LEU A 35 -2.34 -3.26 6.75
N PHE A 36 -1.90 -3.80 7.89
CA PHE A 36 -2.55 -4.93 8.53
C PHE A 36 -3.20 -4.58 9.85
N THR A 37 -4.38 -5.14 10.09
CA THR A 37 -5.11 -5.00 11.35
C THR A 37 -5.42 -6.35 11.99
N SER A 38 -5.70 -6.31 13.29
CA SER A 38 -6.11 -7.47 14.08
C SER A 38 -7.06 -7.05 15.21
N SER A 39 -7.94 -7.93 15.65
CA SER A 39 -8.83 -7.69 16.79
C SER A 39 -8.08 -7.64 18.13
N THR A 40 -6.83 -8.09 18.18
CA THR A 40 -5.97 -8.00 19.38
C THR A 40 -4.58 -7.45 19.03
N PRO A 41 -3.86 -6.83 19.98
CA PRO A 41 -2.55 -6.25 19.70
C PRO A 41 -1.51 -7.26 19.16
N ARG A 42 -1.60 -8.52 19.57
CA ARG A 42 -0.66 -9.60 19.19
C ARG A 42 -1.33 -10.68 18.34
N GLY A 43 -2.50 -10.38 17.79
CA GLY A 43 -3.24 -11.33 16.97
C GLY A 43 -2.62 -11.50 15.59
N LYS A 44 -3.19 -12.45 14.84
CA LYS A 44 -2.84 -12.65 13.44
C LYS A 44 -3.40 -11.48 12.60
N LYS A 45 -2.81 -11.28 11.42
CA LYS A 45 -3.34 -10.40 10.38
C LYS A 45 -4.76 -10.85 10.03
N GLU A 46 -5.76 -10.01 10.29
CA GLU A 46 -7.18 -10.29 10.02
C GLU A 46 -7.68 -9.53 8.80
N ASN A 47 -7.34 -8.25 8.69
CA ASN A 47 -7.59 -7.47 7.48
C ASN A 47 -6.29 -6.91 6.93
N GLU A 48 -6.32 -6.69 5.63
CA GLU A 48 -5.26 -6.10 4.83
C GLU A 48 -5.85 -4.97 3.99
N ILE A 49 -5.23 -3.80 4.03
CA ILE A 49 -5.57 -2.66 3.17
C ILE A 49 -4.31 -2.32 2.40
N MET A 50 -4.35 -2.60 1.09
CA MET A 50 -3.30 -2.19 0.18
C MET A 50 -3.65 -0.88 -0.52
N ILE A 51 -2.67 -0.01 -0.67
CA ILE A 51 -2.80 1.26 -1.41
C ILE A 51 -1.74 1.26 -2.50
N TRP A 52 -2.17 1.00 -3.74
CA TRP A 52 -1.28 0.86 -4.88
C TRP A 52 -0.94 2.23 -5.46
N LEU A 53 0.35 2.56 -5.45
CA LEU A 53 0.93 3.76 -6.08
C LEU A 53 1.30 3.50 -7.55
N ALA A 54 1.50 2.25 -7.93
CA ALA A 54 1.78 1.84 -9.30
C ALA A 54 1.17 0.47 -9.61
N ALA A 55 0.65 0.31 -10.82
CA ALA A 55 0.26 -0.97 -11.41
C ALA A 55 1.02 -1.16 -12.73
N ILE A 56 2.15 -1.85 -12.69
CA ILE A 56 3.08 -2.01 -13.83
C ILE A 56 2.73 -3.28 -14.59
N GLY A 57 2.74 -3.22 -15.93
CA GLY A 57 2.55 -4.40 -16.77
C GLY A 57 1.16 -5.02 -16.76
N GLY A 58 0.18 -4.40 -16.10
CA GLY A 58 -1.12 -5.03 -15.86
C GLY A 58 -1.15 -5.90 -14.61
N ALA A 59 -0.30 -5.63 -13.60
CA ALA A 59 -0.56 -6.06 -12.24
C ALA A 59 -1.95 -5.58 -11.80
N LEU A 60 -2.67 -6.40 -11.03
CA LEU A 60 -4.00 -6.10 -10.56
C LEU A 60 -4.15 -6.55 -9.10
N PRO A 61 -4.90 -5.81 -8.27
CA PRO A 61 -5.17 -6.23 -6.91
C PRO A 61 -6.01 -7.51 -6.88
N ILE A 62 -5.97 -8.21 -5.76
CA ILE A 62 -6.78 -9.42 -5.56
C ILE A 62 -8.27 -9.13 -5.76
N GLY A 63 -8.96 -10.01 -6.48
CA GLY A 63 -10.39 -9.86 -6.79
C GLY A 63 -10.73 -8.89 -7.91
N ALA A 64 -9.74 -8.20 -8.51
CA ALA A 64 -9.99 -7.44 -9.73
C ALA A 64 -10.14 -8.37 -10.93
N ASN A 65 -11.18 -8.11 -11.73
CA ASN A 65 -11.33 -8.73 -13.04
C ASN A 65 -10.54 -7.93 -14.06
N ARG A 66 -9.81 -8.61 -14.95
CA ARG A 66 -9.24 -7.96 -16.14
C ARG A 66 -10.39 -7.53 -17.05
N ASP A 67 -10.66 -6.23 -17.07
CA ASP A 67 -11.41 -5.64 -18.17
C ASP A 67 -10.46 -5.37 -19.33
N TYR A 68 -10.49 -6.23 -20.35
CA TYR A 68 -9.68 -6.07 -21.56
C TYR A 68 -10.06 -4.83 -22.39
N SER A 69 -11.23 -4.23 -22.12
CA SER A 69 -11.67 -3.00 -22.79
C SER A 69 -11.19 -1.72 -22.09
N ASP A 70 -10.78 -1.79 -20.81
CA ASP A 70 -10.26 -0.64 -20.10
C ASP A 70 -8.77 -0.43 -20.43
N HIS A 71 -8.51 0.50 -21.33
CA HIS A 71 -7.17 0.92 -21.71
C HIS A 71 -6.55 1.90 -20.71
N ARG A 72 -7.30 2.33 -19.68
CA ARG A 72 -6.80 3.26 -18.66
C ARG A 72 -5.93 2.49 -17.67
N ARG A 73 -4.64 2.77 -17.74
CA ARG A 73 -3.69 2.42 -16.68
C ARG A 73 -3.65 3.59 -15.71
N PRO A 74 -3.98 3.41 -14.43
CA PRO A 74 -3.82 4.48 -13.44
C PRO A 74 -2.36 4.96 -13.49
N ALA A 75 -2.20 6.27 -13.54
CA ALA A 75 -0.87 6.88 -13.62
C ALA A 75 -0.06 6.50 -12.36
N GLN A 76 1.22 6.22 -12.57
CA GLN A 76 2.13 5.96 -11.46
C GLN A 76 2.29 7.21 -10.59
N VAL A 77 2.09 7.05 -9.29
CA VAL A 77 2.36 8.08 -8.28
C VAL A 77 3.74 7.81 -7.69
N SER A 78 4.78 8.43 -8.25
CA SER A 78 6.18 8.21 -7.82
C SER A 78 6.61 9.00 -6.57
N ALA A 79 5.81 10.00 -6.17
CA ALA A 79 6.07 10.86 -5.02
C ALA A 79 4.77 11.08 -4.22
N PHE A 80 4.40 10.10 -3.41
CA PHE A 80 3.21 10.17 -2.57
C PHE A 80 3.49 10.89 -1.26
N ARG A 81 2.59 11.80 -0.86
CA ARG A 81 2.48 12.38 0.48
C ARG A 81 1.02 12.37 0.86
N GLY A 82 0.68 11.79 2.01
CA GLY A 82 -0.71 11.72 2.42
C GLY A 82 -0.92 11.07 3.78
N TYR A 83 -2.19 11.03 4.18
CA TYR A 83 -2.65 10.47 5.44
C TYR A 83 -3.26 9.09 5.20
N LEU A 84 -2.54 8.02 5.58
CA LEU A 84 -3.03 6.65 5.31
C LEU A 84 -4.33 6.32 6.06
N MET A 85 -4.66 7.06 7.12
CA MET A 85 -5.94 6.93 7.83
C MET A 85 -7.17 7.25 6.97
N GLU A 86 -7.03 8.06 5.92
CA GLU A 86 -8.15 8.37 5.02
C GLU A 86 -8.67 7.10 4.32
N PHE A 87 -7.79 6.14 4.03
CA PHE A 87 -8.18 4.88 3.40
C PHE A 87 -8.97 3.97 4.33
N PHE A 88 -8.60 3.91 5.62
CA PHE A 88 -9.39 3.18 6.64
C PHE A 88 -10.80 3.76 6.76
N HIS A 89 -10.93 5.09 6.72
CA HIS A 89 -12.24 5.76 6.72
C HIS A 89 -13.03 5.47 5.45
N TYR A 90 -12.37 5.52 4.29
CA TYR A 90 -13.00 5.26 3.00
C TYR A 90 -13.59 3.85 2.92
N VAL A 91 -12.84 2.83 3.35
CA VAL A 91 -13.33 1.44 3.39
C VAL A 91 -14.20 1.11 4.60
N LYS A 92 -14.44 2.08 5.49
CA LYS A 92 -15.28 1.98 6.69
C LYS A 92 -14.89 0.79 7.60
N LEU A 93 -13.58 0.59 7.82
CA LEU A 93 -13.10 -0.50 8.67
C LEU A 93 -13.51 -0.30 10.14
N ASN A 94 -13.75 -1.40 10.86
CA ASN A 94 -14.04 -1.36 12.29
C ASN A 94 -12.87 -0.76 13.09
N THR A 95 -13.12 0.36 13.77
CA THR A 95 -12.12 1.10 14.55
C THR A 95 -11.73 0.42 15.88
N ASN A 96 -12.39 -0.70 16.24
CA ASN A 96 -12.02 -1.54 17.39
C ASN A 96 -10.89 -2.53 17.08
N GLN A 97 -10.35 -2.53 15.87
CA GLN A 97 -9.13 -3.27 15.55
C GLN A 97 -7.87 -2.47 15.83
N TYR A 98 -6.77 -3.18 16.02
CA TYR A 98 -5.43 -2.65 16.16
C TYR A 98 -4.75 -2.59 14.80
N LEU A 99 -4.13 -1.45 14.47
CA LEU A 99 -3.10 -1.38 13.44
C LEU A 99 -1.86 -2.08 13.98
N ILE A 100 -1.46 -3.19 13.34
CA ILE A 100 -0.35 -4.02 13.80
C ILE A 100 0.88 -3.93 12.89
N LYS A 101 0.69 -3.50 11.63
CA LYS A 101 1.78 -3.40 10.66
C LYS A 101 1.47 -2.34 9.60
N VAL A 102 2.50 -1.62 9.19
CA VAL A 102 2.50 -0.70 8.03
C VAL A 102 3.76 -1.01 7.24
N GLU A 103 3.58 -1.51 6.03
CA GLU A 103 4.66 -1.84 5.09
C GLU A 103 4.50 -0.99 3.83
N CYS A 104 5.59 -0.85 3.08
CA CYS A 104 5.58 -0.23 1.77
C CYS A 104 6.69 -0.85 0.92
N GLY A 105 6.35 -1.25 -0.30
CA GLY A 105 7.26 -2.03 -1.13
C GLY A 105 6.70 -2.27 -2.52
N THR A 106 7.13 -3.38 -3.11
CA THR A 106 6.73 -3.82 -4.45
C THR A 106 6.52 -5.33 -4.42
N GLU A 107 5.46 -5.80 -5.08
CA GLU A 107 5.23 -7.21 -5.35
C GLU A 107 5.54 -7.51 -6.83
N PRO A 108 6.72 -8.07 -7.15
CA PRO A 108 7.05 -8.45 -8.52
C PRO A 108 6.43 -9.81 -8.87
N PHE A 109 5.81 -9.89 -10.04
CA PHE A 109 5.27 -11.12 -10.61
C PHE A 109 6.13 -11.63 -11.77
N VAL A 110 6.53 -10.71 -12.66
CA VAL A 110 7.37 -11.01 -13.84
C VAL A 110 8.35 -9.85 -14.04
N GLY A 111 9.59 -10.16 -14.38
CA GLY A 111 10.58 -9.15 -14.75
C GLY A 111 12.01 -9.67 -14.72
N THR A 112 12.94 -8.91 -15.30
CA THR A 112 14.37 -9.26 -15.30
C THR A 112 15.19 -8.00 -15.07
N TYR A 113 15.92 -7.95 -13.95
CA TYR A 113 16.75 -6.81 -13.52
C TYR A 113 15.99 -5.48 -13.33
N VAL A 114 14.70 -5.56 -13.03
CA VAL A 114 13.88 -4.40 -12.62
C VAL A 114 14.34 -3.96 -11.23
N THR A 115 14.44 -2.65 -10.99
CA THR A 115 14.90 -2.11 -9.71
C THR A 115 13.91 -1.08 -9.18
N LEU A 116 13.40 -1.31 -7.97
CA LEU A 116 12.76 -0.28 -7.16
C LEU A 116 13.84 0.43 -6.34
N LYS A 117 13.99 1.75 -6.54
CA LYS A 117 14.81 2.60 -5.68
C LYS A 117 13.92 3.53 -4.87
N VAL A 118 13.95 3.36 -3.56
CA VAL A 118 13.23 4.23 -2.61
C VAL A 118 14.19 5.32 -2.14
N SER A 119 13.91 6.57 -2.51
CA SER A 119 14.70 7.73 -2.11
C SER A 119 14.25 8.32 -0.78
N HIS A 120 12.97 8.13 -0.43
CA HIS A 120 12.43 8.51 0.87
C HIS A 120 11.25 7.61 1.21
N TYR A 121 11.22 7.09 2.44
CA TYR A 121 10.06 6.46 3.03
C TYR A 121 9.85 6.95 4.46
N SER A 122 8.62 7.32 4.81
CA SER A 122 8.20 7.50 6.19
C SER A 122 6.74 7.10 6.39
N ALA A 123 6.45 6.59 7.58
CA ALA A 123 5.09 6.36 8.07
C ALA A 123 5.08 6.64 9.58
N ALA A 124 4.50 7.76 9.97
CA ALA A 124 4.48 8.23 11.36
C ALA A 124 3.04 8.20 11.90
N ILE A 125 2.83 7.42 12.96
CA ILE A 125 1.54 7.29 13.63
C ILE A 125 1.40 8.40 14.66
N VAL A 126 0.33 9.17 14.54
CA VAL A 126 -0.04 10.21 15.50
C VAL A 126 -1.26 9.73 16.27
N THR A 127 -1.13 9.58 17.58
CA THR A 127 -2.22 9.16 18.46
C THR A 127 -2.88 10.33 19.17
N ALA A 128 -4.09 10.10 19.66
CA ALA A 128 -4.81 11.05 20.50
C ALA A 128 -4.24 11.18 21.91
#